data_AF-G0HJC9-F1
#
_entry.id   AF-G0HJC9-F1
#
_cell.length_a   1.000
_cell.length_b   1.000
_cell.length_c   1.000
_cell.angle_alpha   90.00
_cell.angle_beta   90.00
_cell.angle_gamma   90.00
#
_symmetry.space_group_name_H-M   'P 1'
#
loop_
_entity.id
_entity.type
_entity.pdbx_description
1 polymer ?
#
loop_
_entity_poly.entity_id
_entity_poly.type
_entity_poly.pdbx_seq_one_letter_code
_entity_poly.pdbx_strand_id
1 'polypeptide(L)' 'MELTVKKKAFLENLPELVEKAVSEYGIRLRRIVIEEDEKGCYTVLVTYESSFKPPQ' A
#
# COMPACT_ATOMS: atom_id res chain seq x y z
N MET A 1 -14.91 -6.39 -6.68
CA MET A 1 -14.20 -5.28 -7.34
C MET A 1 -12.92 -5.02 -6.54
N GLU A 2 -11.85 -4.60 -7.20
CA GLU A 2 -10.55 -4.35 -6.56
C GLU A 2 -10.24 -2.87 -6.64
N LEU A 3 -9.70 -2.31 -5.57
CA LEU A 3 -9.22 -0.93 -5.52
C LEU A 3 -7.73 -0.94 -5.29
N THR A 4 -7.02 -0.08 -6.03
CA THR A 4 -5.59 0.14 -5.83
C THR A 4 -5.38 1.57 -5.34
N VAL A 5 -4.74 1.71 -4.18
CA VAL A 5 -4.30 3.00 -3.66
C VAL A 5 -2.81 3.16 -3.90
N LYS A 6 -2.40 4.37 -4.28
CA LYS A 6 -1.02 4.72 -4.59
C LYS A 6 -0.51 5.63 -3.50
N LYS A 7 0.53 5.21 -2.77
CA LYS A 7 1.20 6.00 -1.73
C LYS A 7 2.66 6.18 -2.10
N LYS A 8 3.19 7.39 -1.88
CA LYS A 8 4.63 7.67 -2.02
C LYS A 8 5.28 7.62 -0.64
N ALA A 9 6.41 6.95 -0.54
CA ALA A 9 7.18 6.83 0.69
C ALA A 9 8.68 6.86 0.41
N PHE A 10 9.44 7.30 1.39
CA PHE A 10 10.89 7.09 1.43
C PHE A 10 11.20 5.67 1.92
N LEU A 11 12.41 5.16 1.63
CA LEU A 11 12.85 3.82 2.03
C LEU A 11 12.65 3.57 3.54
N GLU A 12 12.95 4.57 4.35
CA GLU A 12 12.87 4.49 5.81
C GLU A 12 11.43 4.28 6.31
N ASN A 13 10.44 4.78 5.55
CA ASN A 13 9.02 4.73 5.91
C ASN A 13 8.27 3.57 5.22
N LEU A 14 8.95 2.87 4.31
CA LEU A 14 8.39 1.76 3.54
C LEU A 14 7.90 0.59 4.43
N PRO A 15 8.68 0.14 5.43
CA PRO A 15 8.26 -0.94 6.33
C PRO A 15 6.99 -0.58 7.11
N GLU A 16 6.94 0.62 7.68
CA GLU A 16 5.78 1.10 8.44
C GLU A 16 4.52 1.18 7.56
N LEU A 17 4.68 1.61 6.30
CA LEU A 17 3.57 1.73 5.37
C LEU A 17 3.01 0.38 4.95
N VAL A 18 3.88 -0.61 4.74
CA VAL A 18 3.48 -2.00 4.46
C VAL A 18 2.79 -2.60 5.69
N GLU A 19 3.33 -2.41 6.89
CA GLU A 19 2.71 -2.90 8.12
C GLU A 19 1.31 -2.31 8.33
N LYS A 20 1.15 -0.99 8.13
CA LYS A 20 -0.16 -0.32 8.17
C LYS A 20 -1.11 -0.90 7.12
N ALA A 21 -0.66 -1.11 5.88
CA ALA A 21 -1.48 -1.71 4.85
C ALA A 21 -1.94 -3.13 5.21
N VAL A 22 -1.04 -3.97 5.74
CA VAL A 22 -1.37 -5.32 6.17
C VAL A 22 -2.34 -5.29 7.36
N SER A 23 -2.13 -4.40 8.32
CA SER A 23 -3.02 -4.28 9.49
C SER A 23 -4.40 -3.72 9.13
N GLU A 24 -4.46 -2.77 8.20
CA GLU A 24 -5.69 -2.09 7.79
C GLU A 24 -6.54 -2.98 6.88
N TYR A 25 -5.92 -3.60 5.87
CA TYR A 25 -6.62 -4.41 4.87
C TYR A 25 -6.70 -5.90 5.23
N GLY A 26 -5.75 -6.43 6.00
CA GLY A 26 -5.73 -7.81 6.49
C GLY A 26 -5.97 -8.84 5.37
N ILE A 27 -6.96 -9.71 5.58
CA ILE A 27 -7.36 -10.75 4.61
C ILE A 27 -7.85 -10.22 3.25
N ARG A 28 -8.17 -8.93 3.18
CA ARG A 28 -8.71 -8.26 1.98
C ARG A 28 -7.60 -7.67 1.13
N LEU A 29 -6.38 -7.65 1.64
CA LEU A 29 -5.20 -7.26 0.89
C LEU A 29 -4.97 -8.30 -0.22
N ARG A 30 -4.94 -7.84 -1.47
CA ARG A 30 -4.72 -8.70 -2.64
C ARG A 30 -3.30 -8.60 -3.14
N ARG A 31 -2.72 -7.40 -3.15
CA ARG A 31 -1.39 -7.17 -3.70
C ARG A 31 -0.75 -5.94 -3.09
N ILE A 32 0.55 -6.01 -2.85
CA ILE A 32 1.39 -4.83 -2.62
C ILE A 32 2.48 -4.85 -3.70
N VAL A 33 2.64 -3.74 -4.43
CA VAL A 33 3.73 -3.54 -5.38
C VAL A 33 4.51 -2.32 -4.93
N ILE A 34 5.83 -2.45 -4.90
CA ILE A 34 6.75 -1.37 -4.53
C ILE A 34 7.61 -1.11 -5.76
N GLU A 35 7.50 0.10 -6.29
CA GLU A 35 8.29 0.58 -7.43
C GLU A 35 9.27 1.64 -6.92
N GLU A 36 10.54 1.52 -7.27
CA GLU A 36 11.58 2.50 -6.95
C GLU A 36 11.70 3.51 -8.10
N ASP A 37 11.63 4.80 -7.78
CA ASP A 37 11.92 5.90 -8.69
C ASP A 37 13.41 6.28 -8.60
N GLU A 38 13.99 6.81 -9.68
CA GLU A 38 15.42 7.17 -9.83
C GLU A 38 15.98 8.15 -8.76
N LYS A 39 15.12 8.71 -7.91
CA LYS A 39 15.49 9.64 -6.82
C LYS A 39 15.49 8.98 -5.43
N GLY A 40 15.34 7.66 -5.32
CA GLY A 40 15.21 6.95 -4.04
C GLY A 40 13.85 7.17 -3.37
N CYS A 41 12.84 7.59 -4.14
CA CYS A 41 11.45 7.60 -3.73
C CYS A 41 10.82 6.27 -4.11
N TYR A 42 9.96 5.74 -3.25
CA TYR A 42 9.26 4.50 -3.49
C TYR A 42 7.77 4.77 -3.65
N THR A 43 7.22 4.21 -4.71
CA THR A 43 5.80 4.20 -4.98
C THR A 43 5.25 2.86 -4.51
N VAL A 44 4.40 2.89 -3.48
CA VAL A 44 3.73 1.71 -2.93
C VAL A 44 2.29 1.68 -3.45
N LEU A 45 1.99 0.66 -4.25
CA LEU A 45 0.66 0.36 -4.76
C LEU A 45 0.06 -0.75 -3.89
N VAL A 46 -1.03 -0.44 -3.20
CA VAL A 46 -1.74 -1.39 -2.34
C VAL A 46 -3.09 -1.69 -2.98
N THR A 47 -3.27 -2.93 -3.42
CA THR A 47 -4.52 -3.42 -3.99
C THR A 47 -5.28 -4.24 -2.96
N TYR A 48 -6.55 -3.91 -2.74
CA TYR A 48 -7.43 -4.58 -1.80
C TYR A 48 -8.86 -4.71 -2.33
N GLU A 49 -9.66 -5.56 -1.71
CA GLU A 49 -11.06 -5.74 -2.10
C GLU A 49 -11.92 -4.52 -1.78
N SER A 50 -12.55 -3.95 -2.82
CA SER A 50 -13.28 -2.67 -2.76
C SER A 50 -14.56 -2.70 -1.94
N SER A 51 -15.03 -3.88 -1.55
CA SER A 51 -16.17 -4.04 -0.63
C SER A 51 -15.84 -3.50 0.77
N PHE A 52 -14.58 -3.13 1.02
CA PHE A 52 -14.12 -2.51 2.24
C PHE A 52 -13.82 -1.02 2.05
N LYS A 53 -14.45 -0.18 2.88
CA LYS A 53 -14.00 1.19 3.12
C LYS A 53 -13.13 1.17 4.38
N PRO A 54 -11.80 1.35 4.28
CA PRO A 54 -11.00 1.57 5.48
C PRO A 54 -11.47 2.86 6.19
N PRO A 55 -11.40 2.92 7.53
CA PRO A 55 -11.64 4.16 8.25
C PRO A 55 -10.60 5.20 7.78
N GLN A 56 -11.07 6.37 7.33
CA GLN A 56 -10.21 7.48 6.88
C GLN A 56 -9.41 8.07 8.04
#